data_AF-A0A5A9ZUC0-F1
#
_entry.id   AF-A0A5A9ZUC0-F1
#
_cell.length_a   1.000
_cell.length_b   1.000
_cell.length_c   1.000
_cell.angle_alpha   90.00
_cell.angle_beta   90.00
_cell.angle_gamma   90.00
#
_symmetry.space_group_name_H-M   'P 1'
#
loop_
_entity.id
_entity.type
_entity.pdbx_description
1 polymer ?
#
loop_
_entity_poly.entity_id
_entity_poly.type
_entity_poly.pdbx_seq_one_letter_code
_entity_poly.pdbx_strand_id
1 'polypeptide(L)'
;MAAARSWEASFPPEVAASLGDSVELQIAIVEHKVRMPGIGYPSQCDVFALTRADGTDQAVAIEAKVNEPFGRTIGEWLGPSPSANKLERLGTICAWFGHSMPPLGLRYQLFHRTAAAIVEARRFHRPMAAMVVQSFSPGRMWFDDFATFSEWLTGLPLSDDHAETELPDGLRLRLAWAQGDSRYLEDIGT
;
A
#
# COMPACT_ATOMS: atom_id res chain seq x y z
N MET A 1 6.70 -5.60 -15.35
CA MET A 1 6.42 -5.12 -16.73
C MET A 1 5.00 -4.62 -16.90
N ALA A 2 3.98 -5.36 -16.46
CA ALA A 2 2.57 -4.93 -16.58
C ALA A 2 2.29 -3.54 -15.97
N ALA A 3 2.73 -3.29 -14.73
CA ALA A 3 2.58 -1.99 -14.10
C ALA A 3 3.23 -0.84 -14.90
N ALA A 4 4.49 -1.00 -15.32
CA ALA A 4 5.18 0.02 -16.11
C ALA A 4 4.40 0.39 -17.39
N ARG A 5 3.90 -0.61 -18.13
CA ARG A 5 3.10 -0.38 -19.35
C ARG A 5 1.75 0.29 -19.06
N SER A 6 1.07 -0.13 -17.98
CA SER A 6 -0.19 0.47 -17.56
C SER A 6 -0.03 1.96 -17.24
N TRP A 7 0.99 2.31 -16.46
CA TRP A 7 1.29 3.69 -16.07
C TRP A 7 1.91 4.56 -17.19
N GLU A 8 2.61 3.95 -18.15
CA GLU A 8 3.11 4.64 -19.34
C GLU A 8 1.96 5.03 -20.28
N ALA A 9 0.95 4.17 -20.41
CA ALA A 9 -0.18 4.42 -21.29
C ALA A 9 -1.08 5.56 -20.79
N SER A 10 -1.38 5.58 -19.49
CA SER A 10 -2.16 6.63 -18.83
C SER A 10 -2.10 6.49 -17.31
N PHE A 11 -2.73 7.41 -16.57
CA PHE A 11 -3.10 7.12 -15.19
C PHE A 11 -4.07 5.92 -15.19
N PRO A 12 -3.77 4.80 -14.49
CA PRO A 12 -4.60 3.60 -14.61
C PRO A 12 -6.01 3.81 -14.05
N PRO A 13 -7.08 3.59 -14.82
CA PRO A 13 -8.45 3.86 -14.39
C PRO A 13 -8.89 3.02 -13.19
N GLU A 14 -8.38 1.80 -13.05
CA GLU A 14 -8.62 0.94 -11.90
C GLU A 14 -8.04 1.53 -10.60
N VAL A 15 -6.88 2.19 -10.69
CA VAL A 15 -6.28 2.88 -9.54
C VAL A 15 -7.08 4.14 -9.24
N ALA A 16 -7.47 4.91 -10.27
CA ALA A 16 -8.32 6.09 -10.09
C ALA A 16 -9.64 5.74 -9.39
N ALA A 17 -10.37 4.74 -9.87
CA ALA A 17 -11.64 4.30 -9.29
C ALA A 17 -11.50 3.85 -7.82
N SER A 18 -10.33 3.31 -7.44
CA SER A 18 -10.06 2.91 -6.05
C SER A 18 -9.83 4.11 -5.10
N LEU A 19 -9.62 5.32 -5.63
CA LEU A 19 -9.27 6.54 -4.87
C LEU A 19 -10.43 7.54 -4.72
N GLY A 20 -11.49 7.41 -5.53
CA GLY A 20 -12.68 8.27 -5.52
C GLY A 20 -13.31 8.39 -6.91
N ASP A 21 -14.28 9.28 -7.06
CA ASP A 21 -15.02 9.45 -8.32
C ASP A 21 -14.29 10.41 -9.28
N SER A 22 -13.93 11.60 -8.78
CA SER A 22 -13.29 12.66 -9.58
C SER A 22 -11.81 12.78 -9.24
N VAL A 23 -11.00 11.88 -9.81
CA VAL A 23 -9.56 11.77 -9.48
C VAL A 23 -8.66 12.49 -10.47
N GLU A 24 -7.88 13.43 -9.97
CA GLU A 24 -6.79 14.12 -10.66
C GLU A 24 -5.44 13.54 -10.20
N LEU A 25 -4.62 13.11 -11.15
CA LEU A 25 -3.21 12.77 -10.90
C LEU A 25 -2.35 14.04 -10.96
N GLN A 26 -1.67 14.38 -9.85
CA GLN A 26 -0.79 15.56 -9.77
C GLN A 26 0.66 15.19 -10.12
N ILE A 27 1.15 14.05 -9.62
CA ILE A 27 2.49 13.50 -9.93
C ILE A 27 2.49 11.99 -9.70
N ALA A 28 3.29 11.27 -10.48
CA ALA A 28 3.65 9.87 -10.23
C ALA A 28 5.18 9.70 -10.28
N ILE A 29 5.74 8.97 -9.33
CA ILE A 29 7.17 8.69 -9.20
C ILE A 29 7.34 7.18 -9.07
N VAL A 30 8.04 6.59 -10.03
CA VAL A 30 8.32 5.15 -10.06
C VAL A 30 9.43 4.84 -9.05
N GLU A 31 9.32 3.71 -8.34
CA GLU A 31 10.37 3.21 -7.44
C GLU A 31 10.76 4.22 -6.32
N HIS A 32 9.80 5.02 -5.85
CA HIS A 32 10.02 6.09 -4.86
C HIS A 32 10.41 5.53 -3.50
N LYS A 33 11.52 6.03 -2.93
CA LYS A 33 12.08 5.55 -1.66
C LYS A 33 11.66 6.44 -0.50
N VAL A 34 11.05 5.82 0.51
CA VAL A 34 10.58 6.46 1.74
C VAL A 34 11.44 6.00 2.92
N ARG A 35 12.06 6.95 3.63
CA ARG A 35 12.84 6.64 4.83
C ARG A 35 11.92 6.18 5.96
N MET A 36 12.25 5.04 6.56
CA MET A 36 11.45 4.39 7.61
C MET A 36 12.14 4.53 8.97
N PRO A 37 11.40 4.42 10.09
CA PRO A 37 11.95 4.58 11.43
C PRO A 37 12.99 3.49 11.74
N GLY A 38 13.91 3.83 12.64
CA GLY A 38 15.08 3.01 12.95
C GLY A 38 16.15 2.99 11.85
N ILE A 39 17.14 2.13 12.02
CA ILE A 39 18.25 1.88 11.11
C ILE A 39 17.84 0.85 10.06
N GLY A 40 18.19 1.07 8.80
CA GLY A 40 18.01 0.08 7.73
C GLY A 40 17.47 0.65 6.44
N TYR A 41 17.00 -0.25 5.57
CA TYR A 41 16.56 0.12 4.24
C TYR A 41 15.24 0.90 4.24
N PRO A 42 15.08 1.84 3.29
CA PRO A 42 13.82 2.54 3.05
C PRO A 42 12.74 1.57 2.57
N SER A 43 11.47 1.99 2.67
CA SER A 43 10.39 1.40 1.88
C SER A 43 10.47 1.93 0.45
N GLN A 44 10.01 1.15 -0.52
CA GLN A 44 10.05 1.50 -1.94
C GLN A 44 8.88 0.85 -2.67
N CYS A 45 7.81 1.57 -2.93
CA CYS A 45 6.67 1.07 -3.71
C CYS A 45 6.96 1.15 -5.22
N ASP A 46 6.20 0.42 -6.03
CA ASP A 46 6.35 0.43 -7.49
C ASP A 46 6.05 1.82 -8.05
N VAL A 47 4.98 2.47 -7.58
CA VAL A 47 4.63 3.85 -7.92
C VAL A 47 4.19 4.59 -6.67
N PHE A 48 4.69 5.80 -6.47
CA PHE A 48 4.15 6.78 -5.52
C PHE A 48 3.45 7.88 -6.30
N ALA A 49 2.26 8.29 -5.87
CA ALA A 49 1.52 9.36 -6.52
C ALA A 49 0.98 10.38 -5.52
N LEU A 50 0.88 11.64 -5.96
CA LEU A 50 0.01 12.62 -5.32
C LEU A 50 -1.22 12.77 -6.21
N THR A 51 -2.39 12.69 -5.59
CA THR A 51 -3.67 12.80 -6.29
C THR A 51 -4.58 13.77 -5.55
N ARG A 52 -5.62 14.24 -6.24
CA ARG A 52 -6.79 14.84 -5.62
C ARG A 52 -8.02 14.07 -6.07
N ALA A 53 -8.77 13.51 -5.14
CA ALA A 53 -10.05 12.86 -5.43
C ALA A 53 -11.14 13.51 -4.59
N ASP A 54 -12.25 13.89 -5.22
CA ASP A 54 -13.44 14.42 -4.54
C ASP A 54 -13.11 15.58 -3.59
N GLY A 55 -12.21 16.47 -4.05
CA GLY A 55 -11.72 17.62 -3.29
C GLY A 55 -10.69 17.31 -2.20
N THR A 56 -10.33 16.04 -1.98
CA THR A 56 -9.34 15.63 -0.98
C THR A 56 -8.00 15.29 -1.61
N ASP A 57 -6.95 15.98 -1.18
CA ASP A 57 -5.57 15.68 -1.58
C ASP A 57 -5.04 14.42 -0.87
N GLN A 58 -4.36 13.55 -1.62
CA GLN A 58 -3.89 12.25 -1.13
C GLN A 58 -2.42 12.01 -1.47
N ALA A 59 -1.73 11.28 -0.59
CA ALA A 59 -0.46 10.64 -0.92
C ALA A 59 -0.68 9.12 -1.04
N VAL A 60 -0.37 8.57 -2.21
CA VAL A 60 -0.73 7.21 -2.58
C VAL A 60 0.52 6.39 -2.83
N ALA A 61 0.69 5.29 -2.10
CA ALA A 61 1.67 4.25 -2.42
C ALA A 61 0.97 3.12 -3.18
N ILE A 62 1.47 2.78 -4.36
CA ILE A 62 0.95 1.70 -5.20
C ILE A 62 1.98 0.57 -5.26
N GLU A 63 1.56 -0.64 -4.88
CA GLU A 63 2.33 -1.87 -5.06
C GLU A 63 1.64 -2.73 -6.13
N ALA A 64 2.35 -3.02 -7.21
CA ALA A 64 1.86 -3.89 -8.26
C ALA A 64 2.12 -5.36 -7.92
N LYS A 65 1.16 -6.23 -8.28
CA LYS A 65 1.31 -7.67 -8.14
C LYS A 65 0.84 -8.40 -9.38
N VAL A 66 1.59 -9.41 -9.82
CA VAL A 66 1.13 -10.34 -10.84
C VAL A 66 0.79 -11.69 -10.21
N ASN A 67 1.79 -12.53 -9.97
CA ASN A 67 1.60 -13.87 -9.40
C ASN A 67 2.49 -14.09 -8.16
N GLU A 68 3.52 -13.25 -7.99
CA GLU A 68 4.45 -13.29 -6.88
C GLU A 68 3.79 -12.87 -5.55
N PRO A 69 4.14 -13.53 -4.42
CA PRO A 69 3.59 -13.17 -3.12
C PRO A 69 4.06 -11.79 -2.64
N PHE A 70 3.41 -11.27 -1.59
CA PHE A 70 3.88 -10.11 -0.82
C PHE A 70 5.17 -10.38 0.00
N GLY A 71 5.86 -11.48 -0.27
CA GLY A 71 7.04 -11.90 0.47
C GLY A 71 6.72 -12.35 1.90
N ARG A 72 7.62 -12.02 2.83
CA ARG A 72 7.63 -12.53 4.20
C ARG A 72 6.43 -12.05 5.01
N THR A 73 5.95 -12.91 5.89
CA THR A 73 5.07 -12.50 6.99
C THR A 73 5.85 -11.65 8.02
N ILE A 74 5.14 -10.98 8.92
CA ILE A 74 5.76 -10.22 10.02
C ILE A 74 6.58 -11.15 10.92
N GLY A 75 6.06 -12.34 11.24
CA GLY A 75 6.77 -13.34 12.04
C GLY A 75 8.08 -13.80 11.38
N GLU A 76 8.04 -14.10 10.08
CA GLU A 76 9.24 -14.45 9.30
C GLU A 76 10.23 -13.28 9.21
N TRP A 77 9.72 -12.05 9.05
CA TRP A 77 10.57 -10.87 9.04
C TRP A 77 11.24 -10.63 10.38
N LEU A 78 10.54 -10.80 11.50
CA LEU A 78 11.12 -10.70 12.85
C LEU A 78 12.18 -11.79 13.06
N GLY A 79 11.85 -13.03 12.73
CA GLY A 79 12.65 -14.21 13.03
C GLY A 79 12.54 -14.63 14.50
N PRO A 80 13.22 -15.72 14.91
CA PRO A 80 13.12 -16.28 16.26
C PRO A 80 13.78 -15.40 17.34
N SER A 81 14.65 -14.47 16.95
CA SER A 81 15.34 -13.54 17.86
C SER A 81 15.44 -12.17 17.20
N PRO A 82 14.36 -11.36 17.22
CA PRO A 82 14.33 -10.08 16.55
C PRO A 82 15.32 -9.10 17.19
N SER A 83 16.03 -8.32 16.36
CA SER A 83 16.91 -7.27 16.86
C SER A 83 16.11 -6.12 17.47
N ALA A 84 16.73 -5.37 18.39
CA ALA A 84 16.14 -4.17 19.00
C ALA A 84 15.59 -3.20 17.94
N ASN A 85 16.32 -3.02 16.84
CA ASN A 85 15.92 -2.17 15.73
C ASN A 85 14.63 -2.66 15.01
N LYS A 86 14.44 -3.97 14.83
CA LYS A 86 13.19 -4.49 14.25
C LYS A 86 12.01 -4.24 15.18
N LEU A 87 12.21 -4.45 16.49
CA LEU A 87 11.18 -4.23 17.50
C LEU A 87 10.80 -2.74 17.59
N GLU A 88 11.78 -1.84 17.57
CA GLU A 88 11.57 -0.39 17.56
C GLU A 88 10.82 0.05 16.29
N ARG A 89 11.23 -0.45 15.11
CA ARG A 89 10.54 -0.15 13.84
C ARG A 89 9.10 -0.63 13.87
N LEU A 90 8.86 -1.86 14.32
CA LEU A 90 7.53 -2.44 14.42
C LEU A 90 6.65 -1.63 15.38
N GLY A 91 7.13 -1.39 16.60
CA GLY A 91 6.41 -0.61 17.61
C GLY A 91 6.09 0.81 17.16
N THR A 92 7.03 1.48 16.49
CA THR A 92 6.82 2.83 15.94
C THR A 92 5.70 2.84 14.89
N ILE A 93 5.72 1.90 13.94
CA ILE A 93 4.69 1.83 12.90
C ILE A 93 3.33 1.45 13.50
N CYS A 94 3.29 0.52 14.46
CA CYS A 94 2.07 0.17 15.19
C CYS A 94 1.46 1.39 15.90
N ALA A 95 2.29 2.23 16.53
CA ALA A 95 1.84 3.46 17.16
C ALA A 95 1.21 4.43 16.13
N TRP A 96 1.75 4.52 14.91
CA TRP A 96 1.14 5.32 13.84
C TRP A 96 -0.21 4.75 13.38
N PHE A 97 -0.34 3.43 13.39
CA PHE A 97 -1.58 2.75 13.04
C PHE A 97 -2.64 2.84 14.15
N GLY A 98 -2.26 3.20 15.38
CA GLY A 98 -3.14 3.11 16.55
C GLY A 98 -3.34 1.68 17.04
N HIS A 99 -2.45 0.77 16.65
CA HIS A 99 -2.52 -0.65 16.98
C HIS A 99 -1.38 -1.07 17.91
N SER A 100 -1.59 -2.21 18.56
CA SER A 100 -0.52 -2.92 19.27
C SER A 100 0.23 -3.86 18.31
N MET A 101 0.80 -4.94 18.81
CA MET A 101 1.50 -5.93 17.99
C MET A 101 0.56 -6.53 16.94
N PRO A 102 0.96 -6.56 15.66
CA PRO A 102 0.16 -7.16 14.59
C PRO A 102 0.20 -8.69 14.67
N PRO A 103 -0.82 -9.39 14.16
CA PRO A 103 -0.74 -10.82 13.95
C PRO A 103 0.49 -11.20 13.11
N LEU A 104 1.25 -12.18 13.57
CA LEU A 104 2.53 -12.56 12.94
C LEU A 104 2.36 -13.11 11.52
N GLY A 105 1.17 -13.60 11.17
CA GLY A 105 0.85 -14.11 9.83
C GLY A 105 0.62 -13.01 8.78
N LEU A 106 0.45 -11.74 9.17
CA LEU A 106 0.25 -10.66 8.21
C LEU A 106 1.50 -10.43 7.35
N ARG A 107 1.31 -9.97 6.11
CA ARG A 107 2.42 -9.69 5.19
C ARG A 107 3.17 -8.43 5.59
N TYR A 108 4.49 -8.57 5.80
CA TYR A 108 5.33 -7.43 6.20
C TYR A 108 5.38 -6.36 5.11
N GLN A 109 5.31 -6.74 3.83
CA GLN A 109 5.31 -5.78 2.73
C GLN A 109 4.11 -4.85 2.80
N LEU A 110 2.89 -5.36 3.00
CA LEU A 110 1.68 -4.53 3.15
C LEU A 110 1.82 -3.57 4.34
N PHE A 111 2.19 -4.10 5.50
CA PHE A 111 2.45 -3.32 6.72
C PHE A 111 3.43 -2.17 6.46
N HIS A 112 4.55 -2.46 5.79
CA HIS A 112 5.62 -1.50 5.57
C HIS A 112 5.32 -0.49 4.44
N ARG A 113 4.52 -0.87 3.42
CA ARG A 113 4.08 0.03 2.35
C ARG A 113 3.02 1.01 2.84
N THR A 114 2.07 0.53 3.64
CA THR A 114 1.07 1.39 4.28
C THR A 114 1.72 2.43 5.18
N ALA A 115 2.69 2.02 6.00
CA ALA A 115 3.46 2.94 6.83
C ALA A 115 4.22 4.00 6.01
N ALA A 116 4.75 3.62 4.85
CA ALA A 116 5.43 4.55 3.95
C ALA A 116 4.47 5.57 3.31
N ALA A 117 3.25 5.15 2.93
CA ALA A 117 2.21 6.06 2.45
C ALA A 117 1.87 7.13 3.50
N ILE A 118 1.77 6.74 4.77
CA ILE A 118 1.52 7.66 5.89
C ILE A 118 2.67 8.65 6.09
N VAL A 119 3.92 8.18 6.02
CA VAL A 119 5.10 9.07 6.10
C VAL A 119 5.07 10.12 5.00
N GLU A 120 4.75 9.73 3.77
CA GLU A 120 4.66 10.67 2.65
C GLU A 120 3.44 11.58 2.73
N ALA A 121 2.29 11.10 3.20
CA ALA A 121 1.12 11.95 3.45
C ALA A 121 1.47 13.07 4.44
N ARG A 122 2.14 12.72 5.55
CA ARG A 122 2.62 13.71 6.52
C ARG A 122 3.64 14.68 5.92
N ARG A 123 4.62 14.17 5.16
CA ARG A 123 5.68 14.98 4.53
C ARG A 123 5.13 15.96 3.49
N PHE A 124 4.13 15.55 2.72
CA PHE A 124 3.48 16.39 1.70
C PHE A 124 2.22 17.11 2.22
N HIS A 125 1.96 17.07 3.53
CA HIS A 125 0.80 17.70 4.17
C HIS A 125 -0.55 17.32 3.53
N ARG A 126 -0.71 16.03 3.20
CA ARG A 126 -1.93 15.48 2.63
C ARG A 126 -2.84 14.97 3.76
N PRO A 127 -4.13 15.32 3.76
CA PRO A 127 -5.10 14.85 4.76
C PRO A 127 -5.46 13.37 4.64
N MET A 128 -5.05 12.72 3.55
CA MET A 128 -5.28 11.29 3.33
C MET A 128 -4.02 10.59 2.81
N ALA A 129 -3.72 9.43 3.39
CA ALA A 129 -2.81 8.44 2.83
C ALA A 129 -3.62 7.34 2.15
N ALA A 130 -3.09 6.76 1.08
CA ALA A 130 -3.65 5.55 0.48
C ALA A 130 -2.55 4.53 0.19
N MET A 131 -2.83 3.25 0.48
CA MET A 131 -2.04 2.13 -0.02
C MET A 131 -2.91 1.31 -0.95
N VAL A 132 -2.50 1.24 -2.22
CA VAL A 132 -3.23 0.53 -3.26
C VAL A 132 -2.41 -0.67 -3.72
N VAL A 133 -3.02 -1.85 -3.77
CA VAL A 133 -2.47 -2.98 -4.51
C VAL A 133 -3.04 -2.94 -5.92
N GLN A 134 -2.20 -2.76 -6.93
CA GLN A 134 -2.60 -2.90 -8.33
C GLN A 134 -2.32 -4.34 -8.79
N SER A 135 -3.35 -5.19 -8.79
CA SER A 135 -3.22 -6.61 -9.10
C SER A 135 -3.50 -6.88 -10.57
N PHE A 136 -2.50 -7.37 -11.29
CA PHE A 136 -2.65 -7.92 -12.63
C PHE A 136 -2.91 -9.43 -12.61
N SER A 137 -3.37 -10.01 -11.49
CA SER A 137 -3.80 -11.40 -11.45
C SER A 137 -5.28 -11.54 -11.82
N PRO A 138 -5.66 -12.26 -12.90
CA PRO A 138 -7.07 -12.51 -13.18
C PRO A 138 -7.77 -13.30 -12.06
N GLY A 139 -7.02 -14.16 -11.37
CA GLY A 139 -7.50 -14.94 -10.22
C GLY A 139 -7.41 -14.22 -8.88
N ARG A 140 -7.11 -12.91 -8.87
CA ARG A 140 -6.96 -12.09 -7.65
C ARG A 140 -6.01 -12.73 -6.62
N MET A 141 -4.91 -13.31 -7.09
CA MET A 141 -3.92 -13.92 -6.19
C MET A 141 -3.50 -12.93 -5.11
N TRP A 142 -3.44 -13.41 -3.87
CA TRP A 142 -3.06 -12.63 -2.68
C TRP A 142 -4.10 -11.61 -2.19
N PHE A 143 -5.31 -11.61 -2.74
CA PHE A 143 -6.40 -10.76 -2.23
C PHE A 143 -6.72 -11.07 -0.76
N ASP A 144 -6.78 -12.35 -0.37
CA ASP A 144 -7.09 -12.74 1.02
C ASP A 144 -6.04 -12.23 2.02
N ASP A 145 -4.75 -12.23 1.63
CA ASP A 145 -3.68 -11.64 2.43
C ASP A 145 -3.88 -10.12 2.60
N PHE A 146 -4.28 -9.44 1.53
CA PHE A 146 -4.60 -8.01 1.55
C PHE A 146 -5.84 -7.70 2.39
N ALA A 147 -6.94 -8.44 2.20
CA ALA A 147 -8.17 -8.28 2.94
C ALA A 147 -7.97 -8.52 4.44
N THR A 148 -7.24 -9.58 4.82
CA THR A 148 -6.90 -9.87 6.23
C THR A 148 -6.08 -8.75 6.86
N PHE A 149 -5.09 -8.22 6.13
CA PHE A 149 -4.30 -7.08 6.59
C PHE A 149 -5.16 -5.81 6.73
N SER A 150 -6.03 -5.55 5.76
CA SER A 150 -6.90 -4.40 5.75
C SER A 150 -7.87 -4.42 6.91
N GLU A 151 -8.56 -5.53 7.12
CA GLU A 151 -9.51 -5.71 8.22
C GLU A 151 -8.82 -5.59 9.59
N TRP A 152 -7.60 -6.12 9.74
CA TRP A 152 -6.84 -5.91 10.97
C TRP A 152 -6.56 -4.42 11.23
N LEU A 153 -6.18 -3.67 10.19
CA LEU A 153 -5.79 -2.27 10.34
C LEU A 153 -7.01 -1.34 10.54
N THR A 154 -8.07 -1.55 9.77
CA THR A 154 -9.26 -0.68 9.78
C THR A 154 -10.31 -1.11 10.79
N GLY A 155 -10.30 -2.38 11.21
CA GLY A 155 -11.38 -2.99 11.99
C GLY A 155 -12.65 -3.25 11.17
N LEU A 156 -12.57 -3.12 9.84
CA LEU A 156 -13.71 -3.21 8.92
C LEU A 156 -13.38 -4.16 7.75
N PRO A 157 -14.34 -4.99 7.31
CA PRO A 157 -14.18 -5.73 6.06
C PRO A 157 -14.09 -4.76 4.87
N LEU A 158 -13.48 -5.21 3.78
CA LEU A 158 -13.48 -4.46 2.53
C LEU A 158 -14.91 -4.32 2.00
N SER A 159 -15.25 -3.12 1.53
CA SER A 159 -16.45 -2.81 0.76
C SER A 159 -16.00 -2.26 -0.59
N ASP A 160 -16.51 -2.80 -1.69
CA ASP A 160 -16.07 -2.43 -3.05
C ASP A 160 -14.54 -2.39 -3.17
N ASP A 161 -13.89 -3.45 -2.69
CA ASP A 161 -12.44 -3.66 -2.73
C ASP A 161 -11.59 -2.60 -1.99
N HIS A 162 -12.18 -1.80 -1.11
CA HIS A 162 -11.45 -0.86 -0.27
C HIS A 162 -12.00 -0.78 1.17
N ALA A 163 -11.18 -0.21 2.07
CA ALA A 163 -11.60 0.18 3.41
C ALA A 163 -10.88 1.47 3.82
N GLU A 164 -11.54 2.24 4.68
CA GLU A 164 -10.96 3.45 5.27
C GLU A 164 -10.97 3.39 6.79
N THR A 165 -10.02 4.10 7.39
CA THR A 165 -9.99 4.37 8.83
C THR A 165 -9.33 5.73 9.09
N GLU A 166 -9.50 6.24 10.30
CA GLU A 166 -8.80 7.42 10.79
C GLU A 166 -7.70 6.99 11.77
N LEU A 167 -6.48 7.48 11.56
CA LEU A 167 -5.34 7.19 12.42
C LEU A 167 -5.37 8.05 13.69
N PRO A 168 -4.61 7.71 14.74
CA PRO A 168 -4.64 8.46 16.01
C PRO A 168 -4.32 9.95 15.91
N ASP A 169 -3.62 10.40 14.86
CA ASP A 169 -3.29 11.80 14.61
C ASP A 169 -4.31 12.51 13.69
N GLY A 170 -5.43 11.86 13.37
CA GLY A 170 -6.50 12.39 12.50
C GLY A 170 -6.23 12.21 11.01
N LEU A 171 -5.08 11.62 10.61
CA LEU A 171 -4.82 11.32 9.20
C LEU A 171 -5.78 10.22 8.72
N ARG A 172 -6.50 10.46 7.63
CA ARG A 172 -7.31 9.43 6.99
C ARG A 172 -6.43 8.45 6.23
N LEU A 173 -6.73 7.17 6.33
CA LEU A 173 -6.04 6.11 5.62
C LEU A 173 -7.04 5.30 4.80
N ARG A 174 -6.76 5.17 3.50
CA ARG A 174 -7.44 4.23 2.61
C ARG A 174 -6.54 3.04 2.27
N LEU A 175 -7.09 1.84 2.32
CA LEU A 175 -6.50 0.64 1.74
C LEU A 175 -7.40 0.19 0.59
N ALA A 176 -6.84 -0.02 -0.60
CA ALA A 176 -7.63 -0.45 -1.75
C ALA A 176 -6.95 -1.51 -2.60
N TRP A 177 -7.77 -2.34 -3.23
CA TRP A 177 -7.36 -3.31 -4.24
C TRP A 177 -7.88 -2.85 -5.61
N ALA A 178 -6.97 -2.59 -6.53
CA ALA A 178 -7.27 -2.22 -7.90
C ALA A 178 -6.97 -3.40 -8.83
N GLN A 179 -7.99 -3.93 -9.49
CA GLN A 179 -7.82 -4.99 -10.48
C GLN A 179 -7.26 -4.39 -11.79
N GLY A 180 -5.99 -4.66 -12.05
CA GLY A 180 -5.26 -4.23 -13.24
C GLY A 180 -5.83 -4.85 -14.53
N ASP A 181 -5.77 -4.08 -15.61
CA ASP A 181 -6.24 -4.51 -16.92
C ASP A 181 -5.34 -5.62 -17.49
N SER A 182 -5.97 -6.75 -17.83
CA SER A 182 -5.32 -7.94 -18.40
C SER A 182 -4.56 -7.67 -19.69
N ARG A 183 -4.88 -6.62 -20.46
CA ARG A 183 -4.16 -6.27 -21.69
C ARG A 183 -2.68 -5.99 -21.44
N TYR A 184 -2.31 -5.61 -20.22
CA TYR A 184 -0.91 -5.34 -19.85
C TYR A 184 -0.14 -6.59 -19.42
N LEU A 185 -0.78 -7.76 -19.41
CA LEU A 185 -0.16 -9.06 -19.12
C LEU A 185 0.45 -9.74 -20.34
N GLU A 186 0.04 -9.37 -21.55
CA GLU A 186 0.13 -10.22 -22.75
C GLU A 186 1.55 -10.58 -23.24
N ASP A 187 2.62 -9.96 -22.73
CA ASP A 187 4.02 -10.29 -23.12
C ASP A 187 4.88 -10.88 -21.98
N ILE A 188 4.30 -11.46 -20.92
CA ILE A 188 5.10 -12.23 -19.94
C ILE A 188 5.43 -13.65 -20.46
N GLY A 189 5.02 -13.98 -21.70
CA GLY A 189 5.27 -15.26 -22.34
C GLY A 189 5.67 -15.15 -23.81
N THR A 190 6.91 -14.74 -24.08
CA THR A 190 7.74 -15.21 -25.20
C THR A 190 9.20 -15.23 -24.77
#